data_AF-A0A963PSJ4-F1
#
_entry.id   AF-A0A963PSJ4-F1
#
_cell.length_a   1.000
_cell.length_b   1.000
_cell.length_c   1.000
_cell.angle_alpha   90.00
_cell.angle_beta   90.00
_cell.angle_gamma   90.00
#
_symmetry.space_group_name_H-M   'P 1'
#
loop_
_entity.id
_entity.type
_entity.pdbx_description
1 polymer ?
#
loop_
_entity_poly.entity_id
_entity_poly.type
_entity_poly.pdbx_seq_one_letter_code
_entity_poly.pdbx_strand_id
1 'polypeptide(L)'
;MADAPPKTPDTCDAGAPARAPLAPAIWALIPCAGVGSRAGTAQPKQYQPLAGRALVLHTLDAFAQAGRVRETLVLLAPEDRLFA
;
A
#
# COMPACT_ATOMS: atom_id res chain seq x y z
N MET A 1 -27.50 54.51 37.38
CA MET A 1 -26.28 53.72 37.12
C MET A 1 -26.74 52.48 36.39
N ALA A 2 -26.59 52.43 35.07
CA ALA A 2 -27.18 51.40 34.22
C ALA A 2 -26.44 50.07 34.44
N ASP A 3 -27.20 49.02 34.76
CA ASP A 3 -26.69 47.65 34.87
C ASP A 3 -26.43 47.11 33.44
N ALA A 4 -25.29 46.43 33.26
CA ALA A 4 -24.87 45.94 31.95
C ALA A 4 -25.71 44.72 31.54
N PRO A 5 -26.01 44.52 30.24
CA PRO A 5 -26.76 43.35 29.82
C PRO A 5 -25.97 42.05 30.10
N PRO A 6 -26.64 40.93 30.41
CA PRO A 6 -25.97 39.66 30.66
C PRO A 6 -25.21 39.22 29.41
N LYS A 7 -23.94 38.84 29.59
CA LYS A 7 -23.15 38.19 28.53
C LYS A 7 -23.85 36.88 28.16
N THR A 8 -24.18 36.71 26.88
CA THR A 8 -24.59 35.42 26.32
C THR A 8 -23.57 34.34 26.71
N PRO A 9 -23.99 33.17 27.20
CA PRO A 9 -23.05 32.07 27.41
C PRO A 9 -22.44 31.67 26.07
N ASP A 10 -21.12 31.53 26.05
CA ASP A 10 -20.39 30.92 24.95
C ASP A 10 -21.03 29.56 24.67
N THR A 11 -21.58 29.40 23.47
CA THR A 11 -22.09 28.11 23.03
C THR A 11 -20.89 27.18 22.91
N CYS A 12 -20.84 26.19 23.79
CA CYS A 12 -19.87 25.11 23.72
C CYS A 12 -19.98 24.46 22.34
N ASP A 13 -18.89 24.55 21.57
CA ASP A 13 -18.69 23.84 20.32
C ASP A 13 -18.90 22.34 20.62
N ALA A 14 -20.01 21.79 20.14
CA ALA A 14 -20.37 20.40 20.35
C ALA A 14 -19.31 19.55 19.66
N GLY A 15 -18.46 18.93 20.50
CA GLY A 15 -17.23 18.27 20.10
C GLY A 15 -17.35 17.48 18.81
N ALA A 16 -16.57 17.88 17.81
CA ALA A 16 -16.27 17.03 16.67
C ALA A 16 -15.80 15.67 17.22
N PRO A 17 -16.33 14.54 16.73
CA PRO A 17 -15.95 13.24 17.25
C PRO A 17 -14.44 13.10 17.13
N ALA A 18 -13.77 12.84 18.25
CA ALA A 18 -12.34 12.56 18.27
C ALA A 18 -12.09 11.41 17.29
N ARG A 19 -11.48 11.74 16.15
CA ARG A 19 -11.24 10.78 15.08
C ARG A 19 -10.34 9.69 15.65
N ALA A 20 -10.89 8.50 15.88
CA ALA A 20 -10.08 7.36 16.29
C ALA A 20 -8.88 7.25 15.35
N PRO A 21 -7.66 6.99 15.84
CA PRO A 21 -6.49 6.94 14.97
C PRO A 21 -6.71 5.84 13.93
N LEU A 22 -7.02 6.26 12.71
CA LEU A 22 -7.05 5.39 11.55
C LEU A 22 -5.62 4.89 11.39
N ALA A 23 -5.42 3.58 11.51
CA ALA A 23 -4.13 2.99 11.16
C ALA A 23 -3.75 3.45 9.74
N PRO A 24 -2.49 3.84 9.49
CA PRO A 24 -2.09 4.29 8.16
C PRO A 24 -2.33 3.17 7.14
N ALA A 25 -2.79 3.55 5.95
CA ALA A 25 -2.93 2.59 4.85
C ALA A 25 -1.56 2.03 4.45
N ILE A 26 -1.47 0.71 4.27
CA ILE A 26 -0.25 0.03 3.85
C ILE A 26 -0.39 -0.32 2.37
N TRP A 27 0.62 0.03 1.59
CA TRP A 27 0.72 -0.31 0.17
C TRP A 27 1.94 -1.19 -0.04
N ALA A 28 1.84 -2.17 -0.94
CA ALA A 28 2.97 -3.00 -1.34
C ALA A 28 3.49 -2.56 -2.71
N LEU A 29 4.81 -2.39 -2.81
CA LEU A 29 5.49 -2.14 -4.07
C LEU A 29 6.47 -3.28 -4.33
N ILE A 30 6.25 -4.02 -5.41
CA ILE A 30 7.05 -5.19 -5.78
C ILE A 30 7.89 -4.82 -7.02
N PRO A 31 9.19 -4.51 -6.84
CA PRO A 31 10.07 -4.22 -7.97
C PRO A 31 10.44 -5.52 -8.71
N CYS A 32 9.96 -5.61 -9.94
CA CYS A 32 10.17 -6.73 -10.87
C CYS A 32 10.81 -6.29 -12.20
N ALA A 33 11.44 -5.11 -12.24
CA ALA A 33 12.15 -4.59 -13.42
C ALA A 33 13.60 -5.10 -13.56
N GLY A 34 14.09 -5.86 -12.58
CA GLY A 34 15.48 -6.35 -12.57
C GLY A 34 15.69 -7.52 -13.54
N VAL A 35 16.87 -7.59 -14.14
CA VAL A 35 17.26 -8.69 -15.04
C VAL A 35 17.77 -9.94 -14.32
N GLY A 36 18.13 -9.82 -13.03
CA GLY A 36 18.63 -10.95 -12.24
C GLY A 36 20.01 -11.48 -12.67
N SER A 37 20.94 -10.61 -13.10
CA SER A 37 22.25 -10.99 -13.67
C SER A 37 23.09 -11.96 -12.82
N ARG A 38 22.98 -11.85 -11.48
CA ARG A 38 23.70 -12.73 -10.54
C ARG A 38 22.99 -14.05 -10.25
N ALA A 39 21.73 -14.21 -10.68
CA ALA A 39 20.97 -15.43 -10.45
C ALA A 39 21.46 -16.59 -11.33
N GLY A 40 22.24 -16.31 -12.38
CA GLY A 40 22.78 -17.34 -13.28
C GLY A 40 21.71 -18.05 -14.11
N THR A 41 20.57 -17.39 -14.33
CA THR A 41 19.40 -18.01 -14.96
C THR A 41 19.13 -17.42 -16.34
N ALA A 42 18.57 -18.23 -17.26
CA ALA A 42 18.39 -17.85 -18.67
C ALA A 42 17.37 -16.72 -18.92
N GLN A 43 16.34 -16.60 -18.07
CA GLN A 43 15.35 -15.52 -18.05
C GLN A 43 15.46 -14.75 -16.73
N PRO A 44 14.90 -13.53 -16.64
CA PRO A 44 14.85 -12.78 -15.39
C PRO A 44 14.33 -13.64 -14.23
N LYS A 45 15.01 -13.54 -13.08
CA LYS A 45 14.77 -14.39 -11.90
C LYS A 45 13.30 -14.46 -11.49
N GLN A 46 12.57 -13.36 -11.60
CA GLN A 46 11.17 -13.25 -11.21
C GLN A 46 10.23 -14.14 -12.06
N TYR A 47 10.65 -14.54 -13.26
CA TYR A 47 9.88 -15.41 -14.15
C TYR A 47 10.34 -16.87 -14.11
N GLN A 48 11.44 -17.17 -13.43
CA GLN A 48 11.89 -18.54 -13.29
C GLN A 48 10.82 -19.40 -12.62
N PRO A 49 10.57 -20.62 -13.13
CA PRO A 49 9.64 -21.54 -12.50
C PRO A 49 10.19 -22.00 -11.16
N LEU A 50 9.36 -21.89 -10.13
CA LEU A 50 9.54 -22.47 -8.82
C LEU A 50 8.31 -23.31 -8.52
N ALA A 51 8.50 -24.63 -8.34
CA ALA A 51 7.39 -25.58 -8.18
C ALA A 51 6.30 -25.43 -9.27
N GLY A 52 6.72 -25.26 -10.53
CA GLY A 52 5.81 -25.18 -11.69
C GLY A 52 5.10 -23.83 -11.90
N ARG A 53 5.32 -22.83 -11.04
CA ARG A 53 4.77 -21.46 -11.18
C ARG A 53 5.90 -20.44 -11.23
N ALA A 54 5.73 -19.35 -11.97
CA ALA A 54 6.72 -18.27 -11.98
C ALA A 54 6.96 -17.73 -10.56
N LEU A 55 8.21 -17.48 -10.21
CA LEU A 55 8.62 -17.01 -8.87
C LEU A 55 7.79 -15.83 -8.38
N VAL A 56 7.53 -14.84 -9.25
CA VAL A 56 6.74 -13.64 -8.93
C VAL A 56 5.32 -13.97 -8.47
N LEU A 57 4.71 -15.04 -8.99
CA LEU A 57 3.34 -15.41 -8.61
C LEU A 57 3.26 -15.89 -7.16
N HIS A 58 4.30 -16.54 -6.64
CA HIS A 58 4.36 -16.90 -5.22
C HIS A 58 4.42 -15.65 -4.32
N THR A 59 5.15 -14.62 -4.74
CA THR A 59 5.21 -13.33 -4.04
C THR A 59 3.84 -12.65 -4.07
N LEU A 60 3.18 -12.61 -5.23
CA LEU A 60 1.85 -11.99 -5.37
C LEU A 60 0.80 -12.71 -4.51
N ASP A 61 0.81 -14.04 -4.46
CA ASP A 61 -0.08 -14.79 -3.57
C ASP A 61 0.13 -14.43 -2.10
N ALA A 62 1.38 -14.27 -1.66
CA ALA A 62 1.69 -13.89 -0.28
C ALA A 62 1.15 -12.49 0.08
N PHE A 63 1.27 -11.52 -0.82
CA PHE A 63 0.73 -10.17 -0.62
C PHE A 63 -0.79 -10.13 -0.74
N ALA A 64 -1.39 -10.94 -1.61
CA ALA A 64 -2.84 -11.07 -1.70
C ALA A 64 -3.46 -11.63 -0.40
N GLN A 65 -2.73 -12.47 0.33
CA GLN A 65 -3.13 -13.00 1.63
C GLN A 65 -2.86 -12.03 2.80
N ALA A 66 -2.12 -10.94 2.56
CA ALA A 66 -1.78 -9.97 3.60
C ALA A 66 -2.91 -8.93 3.77
N GLY A 67 -3.92 -9.24 4.60
CA GLY A 67 -5.12 -8.41 4.78
C GLY A 67 -4.93 -6.98 5.30
N ARG A 68 -3.70 -6.57 5.66
CA ARG A 68 -3.35 -5.18 6.01
C ARG A 68 -2.91 -4.34 4.80
N VAL A 69 -2.52 -5.00 3.71
CA VAL A 69 -2.09 -4.34 2.48
C VAL A 69 -3.34 -3.94 1.72
N ARG A 70 -3.49 -2.64 1.48
CA ARG A 70 -4.61 -2.08 0.73
C ARG A 70 -4.55 -2.52 -0.73
N GLU A 71 -3.40 -2.31 -1.37
CA GLU A 71 -3.15 -2.67 -2.76
C GLU A 71 -1.67 -3.00 -2.99
N THR A 72 -1.41 -3.79 -4.04
CA THR A 72 -0.07 -4.19 -4.46
C THR A 72 0.20 -3.68 -5.86
N LEU A 73 1.28 -2.92 -6.02
CA LEU A 73 1.78 -2.43 -7.30
C LEU A 73 3.02 -3.23 -7.70
N VAL A 74 3.04 -3.70 -8.95
CA VAL A 74 4.18 -4.41 -9.52
C VAL A 74 4.86 -3.49 -10.52
N LEU A 75 6.16 -3.25 -10.32
CA LEU A 75 6.95 -2.42 -11.24
C LEU A 75 7.72 -3.31 -12.20
N LEU A 76 7.46 -3.16 -13.50
CA LEU A 76 8.13 -3.89 -14.56
C LEU A 76 9.11 -2.99 -15.31
N ALA A 77 10.05 -3.61 -16.02
CA ALA A 77 10.88 -2.88 -16.97
C ALA A 77 10.01 -2.45 -18.17
N PRO A 78 10.27 -1.29 -18.80
CA PRO A 78 9.55 -0.88 -20.01
C PRO A 78 9.62 -1.90 -21.14
N GLU A 79 10.69 -2.70 -21.18
CA GLU A 79 10.93 -3.72 -22.19
C GLU A 79 10.34 -5.09 -21.83
N ASP A 80 9.70 -5.22 -20.67
CA ASP A 80 8.99 -6.44 -20.31
C ASP A 80 7.87 -6.71 -21.33
N ARG A 81 7.76 -7.94 -21.81
CA ARG A 81 6.72 -8.33 -22.79
C ARG A 81 5.80 -9.42 -22.27
N LEU A 82 6.10 -9.98 -21.10
CA LEU A 82 5.32 -11.05 -20.52
C LEU A 82 4.15 -10.48 -19.71
N PHE A 83 4.36 -9.32 -19.06
CA PHE A 83 3.38 -8.73 -18.16
C PHE A 83 3.19 -7.20 -18.32
N ALA A 84 3.80 -6.56 -19.32
CA ALA A 84 3.60 -5.14 -19.63
C ALA A 84 2.31 -4.86 -20.41
#